data_AF-A0A2H5FKT8-F1
#
_entry.id   AF-A0A2H5FKT8-F1
#
_cell.length_a   1.000
_cell.length_b   1.000
_cell.length_c   1.000
_cell.angle_alpha   90.00
_cell.angle_beta   90.00
_cell.angle_gamma   90.00
#
_symmetry.space_group_name_H-M   'P 1'
#
loop_
_entity.id
_entity.type
_entity.pdbx_description
1 polymer ?
#
loop_
_entity_poly.entity_id
_entity_poly.type
_entity_poly.pdbx_seq_one_letter_code
_entity_poly.pdbx_strand_id
1 'polypeptide(L)'
;MLVTLALLVFLGSILVFFSEEFIKIFKKLFAIKGAKLFIPLFLASWLIYTFDFWFLWIAFYLRETLLYVVMFLTSIMPFRTGANSVALVILLTTASVVPVFILDIQSRRKSFRKYKYPYVTSWIIWILCVVLLVII
;
A
#
# COMPACT_ATOMS: atom_id res chain seq x y z
N MET A 1 5.69 -0.69 -35.18
CA MET A 1 4.36 -0.18 -34.79
C MET A 1 3.23 -1.11 -35.21
N LEU A 2 3.12 -1.50 -36.49
CA LEU A 2 2.10 -2.48 -36.94
C LEU A 2 2.32 -3.87 -36.36
N VAL A 3 3.56 -4.37 -36.35
CA VAL A 3 3.90 -5.69 -35.79
C VAL A 3 3.59 -5.77 -34.30
N THR A 4 3.91 -4.71 -33.53
CA THR A 4 3.61 -4.64 -32.09
C THR A 4 2.11 -4.61 -31.82
N LEU A 5 1.32 -3.89 -32.65
CA LEU A 5 -0.14 -3.89 -32.56
C LEU A 5 -0.72 -5.27 -32.91
N ALA A 6 -0.24 -5.91 -33.96
CA ALA A 6 -0.68 -7.25 -34.34
C ALA A 6 -0.38 -8.29 -33.25
N LEU A 7 0.81 -8.24 -32.64
CA LEU A 7 1.18 -9.09 -31.52
C LEU A 7 0.30 -8.84 -30.29
N LEU A 8 0.01 -7.57 -29.98
CA LEU A 8 -0.85 -7.21 -28.87
C LEU A 8 -2.29 -7.70 -29.07
N VAL A 9 -2.84 -7.54 -30.28
CA VAL A 9 -4.17 -8.05 -30.63
C VAL A 9 -4.19 -9.57 -30.57
N PHE A 10 -3.18 -10.24 -31.13
CA PHE A 10 -3.09 -11.70 -31.11
C PHE A 10 -3.00 -12.26 -29.68
N LEU A 11 -2.12 -11.70 -28.83
CA LEU A 11 -2.00 -12.09 -27.42
C LEU A 11 -3.29 -11.78 -26.64
N GLY A 12 -3.91 -10.63 -26.90
CA GLY A 12 -5.19 -10.25 -26.31
C GLY A 12 -6.30 -11.24 -26.67
N SER A 13 -6.38 -11.64 -27.95
CA SER A 13 -7.35 -12.64 -28.42
C SER A 13 -7.12 -13.99 -27.73
N ILE A 14 -5.87 -14.47 -27.61
CA ILE A 14 -5.56 -15.71 -26.89
C ILE A 14 -6.01 -15.62 -25.42
N LEU A 15 -5.70 -14.52 -24.75
CA LEU A 15 -6.11 -14.29 -23.35
C LEU A 15 -7.61 -14.34 -23.16
N VAL A 16 -8.38 -13.75 -24.08
CA VAL A 16 -9.85 -13.72 -24.01
C VAL A 16 -10.45 -15.10 -24.31
N PHE A 17 -10.00 -15.74 -25.41
CA PHE A 17 -10.52 -17.06 -25.82
C PHE A 17 -10.23 -18.15 -24.78
N PHE A 18 -9.06 -18.11 -24.14
CA PHE A 18 -8.66 -19.11 -23.13
C PHE A 18 -8.83 -18.59 -21.69
N SER A 19 -9.63 -17.54 -21.47
CA SER A 19 -9.80 -16.92 -20.15
C SER A 19 -10.25 -17.92 -19.07
N GLU A 20 -11.15 -18.84 -19.42
CA GLU A 20 -11.60 -19.95 -18.57
C GLU A 20 -10.45 -20.90 -18.18
N GLU A 21 -9.62 -21.31 -19.15
CA GLU A 21 -8.44 -22.16 -18.92
C GLU A 21 -7.45 -21.46 -17.98
N PHE A 22 -7.15 -20.19 -18.26
CA PHE A 22 -6.22 -19.40 -17.45
C PHE A 22 -6.74 -19.25 -16.01
N ILE A 23 -8.03 -18.97 -15.81
CA ILE A 23 -8.61 -18.89 -14.46
C ILE A 23 -8.48 -20.23 -13.72
N LYS A 24 -8.68 -21.37 -14.38
CA LYS A 24 -8.49 -22.70 -13.76
C LYS A 24 -7.03 -22.92 -13.34
N ILE A 25 -6.08 -22.53 -14.20
CA ILE A 25 -4.64 -22.58 -13.89
C ILE A 25 -4.29 -21.68 -12.71
N PHE A 26 -4.74 -20.42 -12.71
CA PHE A 26 -4.52 -19.48 -11.61
C PHE A 26 -5.12 -20.00 -10.31
N LYS A 27 -6.34 -20.52 -10.32
CA LYS A 27 -6.97 -21.14 -9.12
C LYS A 27 -6.12 -22.28 -8.59
N LYS A 28 -5.56 -23.13 -9.46
CA LYS A 28 -4.67 -24.24 -9.07
C LYS A 28 -3.35 -23.72 -8.48
N LEU A 29 -2.77 -22.67 -9.06
CA LEU A 29 -1.56 -22.02 -8.58
C LEU A 29 -1.76 -21.39 -7.18
N PHE A 30 -2.89 -20.68 -6.98
CA PHE A 30 -3.27 -20.09 -5.70
C PHE A 30 -3.78 -21.10 -4.66
N ALA A 31 -4.07 -22.35 -5.05
CA ALA A 31 -4.46 -23.41 -4.13
C ALA A 31 -3.26 -24.01 -3.38
N ILE A 32 -2.03 -23.82 -3.88
CA ILE A 32 -0.81 -24.28 -3.22
C ILE A 32 -0.64 -23.53 -1.89
N LYS A 33 -0.42 -24.26 -0.79
CA LYS A 33 -0.21 -23.68 0.54
C LYS A 33 0.99 -22.70 0.48
N GLY A 34 0.77 -21.45 0.88
CA GLY A 34 1.78 -20.38 0.82
C GLY A 34 1.75 -19.53 -0.46
N ALA A 35 1.24 -20.04 -1.58
CA ALA A 35 1.22 -19.31 -2.84
C ALA A 35 0.36 -18.04 -2.79
N LYS A 36 -0.70 -18.03 -1.96
CA LYS A 36 -1.51 -16.83 -1.67
C LYS A 36 -0.73 -15.67 -1.06
N LEU A 37 0.43 -15.92 -0.46
CA LEU A 37 1.31 -14.90 0.10
C LEU A 37 2.50 -14.65 -0.85
N PHE A 38 3.19 -15.71 -1.27
CA PHE A 38 4.43 -15.59 -2.05
C PHE A 38 4.21 -15.01 -3.46
N ILE A 39 3.12 -15.40 -4.14
CA ILE A 39 2.84 -14.87 -5.48
C ILE A 39 2.62 -13.35 -5.45
N PRO A 40 1.70 -12.81 -4.63
CA PRO A 40 1.52 -11.35 -4.57
C PRO A 40 2.76 -10.64 -4.05
N LEU A 41 3.53 -11.23 -3.13
CA LEU A 41 4.78 -10.63 -2.66
C LEU A 41 5.83 -10.55 -3.79
N PHE A 42 6.00 -11.63 -4.55
CA PHE A 42 6.91 -11.67 -5.70
C PHE A 42 6.49 -10.68 -6.78
N LEU A 43 5.19 -10.63 -7.11
CA LEU A 43 4.66 -9.66 -8.06
C LEU A 43 4.91 -8.22 -7.60
N ALA A 44 4.65 -7.91 -6.32
CA ALA A 44 4.91 -6.59 -5.75
C ALA A 44 6.40 -6.23 -5.83
N SER A 45 7.30 -7.15 -5.43
CA SER A 45 8.75 -6.94 -5.53
C SER A 45 9.22 -6.75 -6.97
N TRP A 46 8.70 -7.53 -7.91
CA TRP A 46 9.00 -7.39 -9.34
C TRP A 46 8.55 -6.04 -9.90
N LEU A 47 7.36 -5.57 -9.49
CA LEU A 47 6.81 -4.29 -9.90
C LEU A 47 7.66 -3.13 -9.37
N ILE A 48 8.08 -3.22 -8.10
CA ILE A 48 8.99 -2.24 -7.49
C ILE A 48 10.32 -2.22 -8.25
N TYR A 49 10.91 -3.38 -8.55
CA TYR A 49 12.17 -3.48 -9.29
C TYR A 49 12.06 -2.90 -10.71
N THR A 50 10.97 -3.18 -11.42
CA THR A 50 10.79 -2.75 -12.82
C THR A 50 10.47 -1.26 -12.92
N PHE A 51 9.74 -0.71 -11.95
CA PHE A 51 9.28 0.68 -11.93
C PHE A 51 9.94 1.49 -10.82
N ASP A 52 11.19 1.18 -10.49
CA ASP A 52 11.92 1.74 -9.35
C ASP A 52 11.83 3.26 -9.28
N PHE A 53 12.07 3.95 -10.41
CA PHE A 53 11.96 5.40 -10.50
C PHE A 53 10.59 5.95 -10.06
N TRP A 54 9.49 5.34 -10.51
CA TRP A 54 8.14 5.77 -10.13
C TRP A 54 7.84 5.49 -8.66
N PHE A 55 8.32 4.36 -8.14
CA PHE A 55 8.19 4.04 -6.72
C PHE A 55 8.98 4.99 -5.83
N LEU A 56 10.18 5.43 -6.25
CA LEU A 56 10.95 6.46 -5.57
C LEU A 56 10.20 7.78 -5.50
N TRP A 57 9.56 8.21 -6.59
CA TRP A 57 8.72 9.42 -6.57
C TRP A 57 7.55 9.29 -5.60
N ILE A 58 6.86 8.15 -5.60
CA ILE A 58 5.76 7.90 -4.65
C ILE A 58 6.27 7.99 -3.20
N ALA A 59 7.41 7.34 -2.90
CA ALA A 59 8.01 7.38 -1.58
C ALA A 59 8.42 8.82 -1.19
N PHE A 60 9.02 9.56 -2.12
CA PHE A 60 9.43 10.95 -1.92
C PHE A 60 8.23 11.86 -1.62
N TYR A 61 7.19 11.84 -2.46
CA TYR A 61 6.00 12.66 -2.23
C TYR A 61 5.28 12.28 -0.94
N LEU A 62 5.20 10.99 -0.63
CA LEU A 62 4.59 10.54 0.61
C LEU A 62 5.39 11.08 1.82
N ARG A 63 6.71 10.90 1.84
CA ARG A 63 7.58 11.46 2.88
C ARG A 63 7.40 12.97 3.03
N GLU A 64 7.44 13.69 1.92
CA GLU A 64 7.33 15.15 1.92
C GLU A 64 5.98 15.60 2.49
N THR A 65 4.88 14.95 2.12
CA THR A 65 3.57 15.26 2.72
C THR A 65 3.52 14.97 4.21
N LEU A 66 4.13 13.88 4.70
CA LEU A 66 4.22 13.63 6.14
C LEU A 66 5.04 14.73 6.85
N LEU A 67 6.15 15.18 6.26
CA LEU A 67 6.96 16.27 6.81
C LEU A 67 6.21 17.60 6.87
N TYR A 68 5.45 17.94 5.83
CA TYR A 68 4.57 19.12 5.85
C TYR A 68 3.57 19.07 7.00
N VAL A 69 2.99 17.90 7.26
CA VAL A 69 2.05 17.73 8.38
C VAL A 69 2.78 17.84 9.72
N VAL A 70 3.99 17.30 9.85
CA VAL A 70 4.82 17.50 11.07
C VAL A 70 5.12 18.98 11.29
N MET A 71 5.57 19.70 10.26
CA MET A 71 5.83 21.14 10.35
C MET A 71 4.58 21.91 10.77
N PHE A 72 3.43 21.57 10.17
CA PHE A 72 2.14 22.16 10.55
C PHE A 72 1.77 21.87 12.01
N LEU A 73 1.98 20.64 12.50
CA LEU A 73 1.76 20.32 13.91
C LEU A 73 2.71 21.09 14.83
N THR A 74 3.97 21.24 14.45
CA THR A 74 4.94 21.98 15.27
C THR A 74 4.66 23.49 15.31
N SER A 75 4.07 24.06 14.26
CA SER A 75 3.78 25.50 14.20
C SER A 75 2.61 25.92 15.10
N ILE A 76 1.68 25.00 15.37
CA ILE A 76 0.55 25.24 16.27
C ILE A 76 0.87 24.92 17.74
N MET A 77 2.03 24.32 18.03
CA MET A 77 2.42 23.97 19.41
C MET A 77 2.98 25.19 20.16
N PRO A 78 2.57 25.40 21.43
CA PRO A 78 3.02 26.56 22.22
C PRO A 78 4.44 26.44 22.78
N PHE A 79 5.09 25.27 22.64
CA PHE A 79 6.43 24.98 23.14
C PHE A 79 7.40 24.76 21.98
N ARG A 80 8.67 25.17 22.13
CA ARG A 80 9.71 24.98 21.10
C ARG A 80 10.56 23.74 21.34
N THR A 81 10.93 23.49 22.59
CA THR A 81 11.73 22.33 23.00
C THR A 81 10.87 21.07 23.01
N GLY A 82 11.23 20.08 22.19
CA GLY A 82 10.50 18.80 22.13
C GLY A 82 9.25 18.79 21.26
N ALA A 83 8.85 19.92 20.65
CA ALA A 83 7.71 20.01 19.75
C ALA A 83 7.78 19.01 18.59
N ASN A 84 8.96 18.86 18.01
CA ASN A 84 9.17 17.92 16.91
C ASN A 84 8.94 16.46 17.35
N SER A 85 9.48 16.05 18.50
CA SER A 85 9.30 14.70 19.04
C SER A 85 7.83 14.40 19.35
N VAL A 86 7.12 15.36 19.94
CA VAL A 86 5.69 15.21 20.23
C VAL A 86 4.86 15.16 18.94
N ALA A 87 5.15 16.04 17.98
CA ALA A 87 4.48 16.06 16.68
C ALA A 87 4.67 14.73 15.92
N LEU A 88 5.87 14.15 15.95
CA LEU A 88 6.15 12.85 15.36
C LEU A 88 5.34 11.73 16.00
N VAL A 89 5.23 11.68 17.33
CA VAL A 89 4.42 10.66 18.03
C VAL A 89 2.94 10.80 17.68
N ILE A 90 2.41 12.03 17.68
CA ILE A 90 1.02 12.31 17.31
C ILE A 90 0.77 11.90 15.85
N LEU A 91 1.67 12.27 14.94
CA LEU A 91 1.53 11.93 13.53
C LEU A 91 1.59 10.42 13.31
N LEU A 92 2.56 9.72 13.89
CA LEU A 92 2.73 8.28 13.75
C LEU A 92 1.50 7.52 14.28
N THR A 93 0.97 7.93 15.43
CA THR A 93 -0.23 7.31 16.01
C THR A 93 -1.48 7.60 15.20
N THR A 94 -1.69 8.85 14.78
CA THR A 94 -2.87 9.23 14.00
C THR A 94 -2.85 8.66 12.59
N ALA A 95 -1.73 8.76 11.87
CA ALA A 95 -1.56 8.18 10.54
C ALA A 95 -1.77 6.65 10.53
N SER A 96 -1.41 5.97 11.61
CA SER A 96 -1.61 4.52 11.76
C SER A 96 -3.05 4.16 12.12
N VAL A 97 -3.64 4.84 13.11
CA VAL A 97 -4.92 4.44 13.71
C VAL A 97 -6.13 4.98 12.93
N VAL A 98 -6.06 6.22 12.43
CA VAL A 98 -7.19 6.89 11.77
C VAL A 98 -7.65 6.14 10.51
N PRO A 99 -6.77 5.73 9.57
CA PRO A 99 -7.22 5.01 8.38
C PRO A 99 -7.86 3.67 8.73
N VAL A 100 -7.29 2.96 9.72
CA VAL A 100 -7.83 1.67 10.18
C VAL A 100 -9.20 1.85 10.84
N PHE A 101 -9.39 2.93 11.60
CA PHE A 101 -10.66 3.24 12.21
C PHE A 101 -11.73 3.59 11.18
N ILE A 102 -11.38 4.34 10.13
CA ILE A 102 -12.26 4.62 8.98
C ILE A 102 -12.68 3.32 8.31
N LEU A 103 -11.73 2.40 8.06
CA LEU A 103 -12.03 1.09 7.49
C LEU A 103 -12.92 0.24 8.41
N ASP A 104 -12.72 0.27 9.73
CA ASP A 104 -13.59 -0.44 10.67
C ASP A 104 -15.01 0.12 10.67
N ILE A 105 -15.17 1.45 10.67
CA ILE A 105 -16.49 2.09 10.55
C ILE A 105 -17.16 1.70 9.24
N GLN A 106 -16.45 1.75 8.12
CA GLN A 106 -17.00 1.41 6.82
C GLN A 106 -17.40 -0.06 6.73
N SER A 107 -16.57 -0.96 7.28
CA SER A 107 -16.88 -2.40 7.39
C SER A 107 -18.13 -2.64 8.21
N ARG A 108 -18.28 -1.97 9.35
CA ARG A 108 -19.47 -2.08 10.19
C ARG A 108 -20.72 -1.53 9.50
N ARG A 109 -20.62 -0.43 8.76
CA ARG A 109 -21.75 0.10 7.99
C ARG A 109 -22.23 -0.84 6.88
N LYS A 110 -21.31 -1.53 6.19
CA LYS A 110 -21.66 -2.39 5.04
C LYS A 110 -22.01 -3.82 5.42
N SER A 111 -21.33 -4.37 6.41
CA SER A 111 -21.36 -5.80 6.74
C SER A 111 -21.77 -6.08 8.18
N PHE A 112 -21.96 -5.05 9.03
CA PHE A 112 -22.18 -5.17 10.49
C PHE A 112 -21.13 -5.99 11.25
N ARG A 113 -20.04 -6.38 10.58
CA ARG A 113 -18.91 -7.12 11.14
C ARG A 113 -17.73 -6.18 11.31
N LYS A 114 -16.99 -6.37 12.41
CA LYS A 114 -15.73 -5.69 12.66
C LYS A 114 -14.70 -6.07 11.58
N TYR A 115 -13.81 -5.13 11.26
CA TYR A 115 -12.71 -5.40 10.37
C TYR A 115 -11.84 -6.52 10.94
N LYS A 116 -11.40 -7.46 10.10
CA LYS A 116 -10.81 -8.73 10.55
C LYS A 116 -9.38 -8.59 11.09
N TYR A 117 -8.61 -7.62 10.59
CA TYR A 117 -7.18 -7.48 10.90
C TYR A 117 -6.74 -6.03 11.19
N PRO A 118 -7.43 -5.27 12.08
CA PRO A 118 -7.18 -3.84 12.26
C PRO A 118 -5.78 -3.57 12.79
N TYR A 119 -5.31 -4.38 13.74
CA TYR A 119 -3.99 -4.20 14.34
C TYR A 119 -2.85 -4.49 13.36
N VAL A 120 -3.01 -5.49 12.49
CA VAL A 120 -1.99 -5.84 11.49
C VAL A 120 -1.87 -4.72 10.46
N THR A 121 -2.99 -4.19 9.96
CA THR A 121 -2.96 -3.06 9.03
C THR A 121 -2.40 -1.80 9.67
N SER A 122 -2.75 -1.54 10.94
CA SER A 122 -2.20 -0.41 11.69
C SER A 122 -0.68 -0.53 11.80
N TRP A 123 -0.18 -1.70 12.21
CA TRP A 123 1.25 -1.97 12.30
C TRP A 123 2.00 -1.79 10.99
N ILE A 124 1.45 -2.27 9.87
CA ILE A 124 2.07 -2.10 8.55
C ILE A 124 2.16 -0.62 8.18
N ILE A 125 1.09 0.15 8.39
CA ILE A 125 1.06 1.60 8.12
C ILE A 125 2.06 2.33 9.03
N TRP A 126 2.11 1.95 10.31
CA TRP A 126 3.04 2.52 11.28
C TRP A 126 4.49 2.28 10.87
N ILE A 127 4.87 1.03 10.56
CA ILE A 127 6.23 0.69 10.10
C ILE A 127 6.57 1.52 8.86
N LEU A 128 5.67 1.61 7.90
CA LEU A 128 5.88 2.38 6.67
C LEU A 128 6.12 3.87 6.97
N CYS A 129 5.34 4.47 7.87
CA CYS A 129 5.52 5.87 8.27
C CYS A 129 6.86 6.08 9.01
N VAL A 130 7.25 5.15 9.89
CA VAL A 130 8.53 5.21 10.60
C VAL A 130 9.70 5.15 9.61
N VAL A 131 9.66 4.22 8.65
CA VAL A 131 10.72 4.10 7.64
C VAL A 131 10.85 5.38 6.83
N LEU A 132 9.73 5.97 6.41
CA LEU A 132 9.73 7.19 5.60
C LEU A 132 10.17 8.46 6.33
N LEU A 133 9.93 8.56 7.64
CA LEU A 133 10.21 9.79 8.41
C LEU A 133 11.49 9.74 9.24
N VAL A 134 11.87 8.55 9.73
CA VAL A 134 12.97 8.40 10.70
C VAL A 134 14.24 7.88 10.03
N ILE A 135 14.09 7.02 9.02
CA ILE A 135 15.23 6.33 8.38
C ILE A 135 15.65 7.05 7.09
N ILE A 136 14.67 7.47 6.28
CA ILE A 136 14.85 8.15 4.99
C ILE A 136 14.73 9.67 5.20
#